data_AF-A0A7C4F287-F1
#
_entry.id   AF-A0A7C4F287-F1
#
_cell.length_a   1.000
_cell.length_b   1.000
_cell.length_c   1.000
_cell.angle_alpha   90.00
_cell.angle_beta   90.00
_cell.angle_gamma   90.00
#
_symmetry.space_group_name_H-M   'P 1'
#
loop_
_entity.id
_entity.type
_entity.pdbx_description
1 polymer ?
#
loop_
_entity_poly.entity_id
_entity_poly.type
_entity_poly.pdbx_seq_one_letter_code
_entity_poly.pdbx_strand_id
1 'polypeptide(L)'
;MDNKNILTFTIDAQITPSDYAVLVDFIYQNYIVPNLKYFTNVVRSVSETEHSLYFTAVDPDRKWYVDVQIKIGKPIDVKMVLSSEEAPVPAVHWLRSNIVTVVRFFEEQRRKTTVYFTWVEGEDIIPERILEARKNLVYRMFSESMLLLFILFTSLSIVFFLILGFYAPIALVLMQFTLILFSDRIIGRMGDWRITEKNPLIHVFQYNIPVSEYKSFLNRHGAEIFSKIKKEIYSRTLALKKPISYETCAEILSQYGLECSPEKASAKIMNIYGIVKQAAEKFELPVPKIVVSNTTLPNAAASGPWPSRGVILITTGLIVQLEEREILSVIGHEFSHLKGRDPLALFLLTSLEYLLRFYVFWPLLYFLGYFYLILALGAVYFIAKFFESKADLESAIRIGEPQTLANALRKIGFRRLQLEAQRGYAVQEWIGWDPHPPLYFRISRLESLKEPEKIRHPLIRSIKDNILGFLKIIG
;
A
#
# COMPACT_ATOMS: atom_id res chain seq x y z
N MET A 1 13.88 36.71 -9.00
CA MET A 1 12.55 37.07 -9.52
C MET A 1 11.87 35.76 -9.90
N ASP A 2 11.10 35.19 -8.97
CA ASP A 2 10.33 33.98 -9.27
C ASP A 2 9.21 34.33 -10.23
N ASN A 3 9.22 33.69 -11.40
CA ASN A 3 8.23 33.91 -12.44
C ASN A 3 6.92 33.25 -11.98
N LYS A 4 6.01 34.01 -11.36
CA LYS A 4 4.76 33.52 -10.74
C LYS A 4 3.87 32.67 -11.67
N ASN A 5 4.08 32.75 -12.98
CA ASN A 5 3.29 32.07 -14.00
C ASN A 5 3.91 30.74 -14.47
N ILE A 6 5.04 30.30 -13.90
CA ILE A 6 5.66 29.01 -14.24
C ILE A 6 5.62 28.11 -13.02
N LEU A 7 5.01 26.93 -13.18
CA LEU A 7 4.99 25.89 -12.16
C LEU A 7 5.70 24.66 -12.71
N THR A 8 6.70 24.19 -11.97
CA THR A 8 7.41 22.95 -12.29
C THR A 8 7.21 21.94 -11.17
N PHE A 9 7.08 20.68 -11.55
CA PHE A 9 7.12 19.57 -10.60
C PHE A 9 7.65 18.32 -11.27
N THR A 10 8.21 17.44 -10.45
CA THR A 10 8.71 16.15 -10.89
C THR A 10 7.76 15.04 -10.46
N ILE A 11 7.69 13.99 -11.27
CA ILE A 11 7.01 12.74 -10.94
C ILE A 11 8.07 11.65 -10.89
N ASP A 12 8.28 11.09 -9.70
CA ASP A 12 9.12 9.91 -9.53
C ASP A 12 8.33 8.67 -9.92
N ALA A 13 8.62 8.15 -11.12
CA ALA A 13 7.94 7.01 -11.71
C ALA A 13 8.91 5.82 -11.84
N GLN A 14 8.44 4.63 -11.43
CA GLN A 14 9.14 3.35 -11.56
C GLN A 14 8.91 2.77 -12.98
N ILE A 15 9.40 3.50 -13.97
CA ILE A 15 9.37 3.10 -15.39
C ILE A 15 10.79 2.91 -15.89
N THR A 16 10.98 2.00 -16.84
CA THR A 16 12.26 1.78 -17.51
C THR A 16 12.37 2.63 -18.77
N PRO A 17 13.59 2.87 -19.33
CA PRO A 17 13.74 3.64 -20.56
C PRO A 17 12.91 3.12 -21.75
N SER A 18 12.71 1.80 -21.87
CA SER A 18 11.84 1.21 -22.90
C SER A 18 10.38 1.65 -22.79
N ASP A 19 9.95 2.06 -21.61
CA ASP A 19 8.58 2.51 -21.36
C ASP A 19 8.37 3.97 -21.72
N TYR A 20 9.42 4.77 -21.98
CA TYR A 20 9.28 6.21 -22.17
C TYR A 20 8.42 6.56 -23.39
N ALA A 21 8.73 5.97 -24.54
CA ALA A 21 7.93 6.15 -25.76
C ALA A 21 6.48 5.68 -25.55
N VAL A 22 6.30 4.51 -24.92
CA VAL A 22 4.97 3.94 -24.67
C VAL A 22 4.17 4.83 -23.71
N LEU A 23 4.82 5.44 -22.71
CA LEU A 23 4.15 6.34 -21.77
C LEU A 23 3.69 7.64 -22.46
N VAL A 24 4.47 8.21 -23.40
CA VAL A 24 4.03 9.37 -24.19
C VAL A 24 2.72 9.03 -24.91
N ASP A 25 2.71 7.90 -25.64
CA ASP A 25 1.53 7.46 -26.37
C ASP A 25 0.37 7.10 -25.44
N PHE A 26 0.67 6.52 -24.28
CA PHE A 26 -0.33 6.19 -23.28
C PHE A 26 -1.02 7.44 -22.73
N ILE A 27 -0.26 8.48 -22.36
CA ILE A 27 -0.82 9.75 -21.90
C ILE A 27 -1.67 10.36 -23.01
N TYR A 28 -1.18 10.39 -24.24
CA TYR A 28 -1.93 10.92 -25.37
C TYR A 28 -3.26 10.19 -25.57
N GLN A 29 -3.26 8.86 -25.65
CA GLN A 29 -4.45 8.06 -25.93
C GLN A 29 -5.44 7.99 -24.77
N ASN A 30 -4.97 7.92 -23.52
CA ASN A 30 -5.84 7.69 -22.36
C ASN A 30 -6.24 8.98 -21.63
N TYR A 31 -5.52 10.08 -21.84
CA TYR A 31 -5.80 11.35 -21.17
C TYR A 31 -6.23 12.45 -22.13
N ILE A 32 -5.48 12.66 -23.22
CA ILE A 32 -5.71 13.77 -24.15
C ILE A 32 -6.88 13.47 -25.10
N VAL A 33 -6.82 12.34 -25.83
CA VAL A 33 -7.82 11.97 -26.85
C VAL A 33 -9.26 11.92 -26.30
N PRO A 34 -9.54 11.34 -25.11
CA PRO A 34 -10.91 11.31 -24.58
C PRO A 34 -11.44 12.70 -24.18
N ASN A 35 -10.56 13.68 -24.04
CA ASN A 35 -10.84 15.00 -23.50
C ASN A 35 -10.44 16.14 -24.46
N LEU A 36 -10.43 15.90 -25.78
CA LEU A 36 -9.99 16.88 -26.79
C LEU A 36 -10.70 18.24 -26.72
N LYS A 37 -11.91 18.29 -26.15
CA LYS A 37 -12.61 19.57 -25.89
C LYS A 37 -11.87 20.52 -24.93
N TYR A 38 -10.96 20.01 -24.12
CA TYR A 38 -10.19 20.75 -23.12
C TYR A 38 -8.71 20.91 -23.49
N PHE A 39 -8.26 20.33 -24.61
CA PHE A 39 -6.84 20.29 -24.98
C PHE A 39 -6.63 20.69 -26.45
N THR A 40 -5.68 21.60 -26.69
CA THR A 40 -5.27 22.07 -28.02
C THR A 40 -3.75 22.02 -28.17
N ASN A 41 -3.22 22.32 -29.37
CA ASN A 41 -1.78 22.39 -29.66
C ASN A 41 -0.98 21.16 -29.21
N VAL A 42 -1.53 19.96 -29.39
CA VAL A 42 -0.90 18.73 -28.90
C VAL A 42 0.26 18.33 -29.82
N VAL A 43 1.48 18.34 -29.30
CA VAL A 43 2.70 17.92 -30.00
C VAL A 43 3.34 16.76 -29.25
N ARG A 44 3.60 15.67 -29.97
CA ARG A 44 4.33 14.50 -29.47
C ARG A 44 5.72 14.51 -30.10
N SER A 45 6.75 14.52 -29.27
CA SER A 45 8.13 14.33 -29.71
C SER A 45 8.63 13.01 -29.13
N VAL A 46 8.75 12.01 -29.98
CA VAL A 46 9.30 10.70 -29.62
C VAL A 46 10.48 10.42 -30.57
N SER A 47 11.69 10.59 -30.06
CA SER A 47 12.95 10.26 -30.72
C SER A 47 13.82 9.40 -29.79
N GLU A 48 15.02 8.99 -30.22
CA GLU A 48 15.94 8.23 -29.37
C GLU A 48 16.42 9.00 -28.14
N THR A 49 16.39 10.34 -28.16
CA THR A 49 16.91 11.21 -27.09
C THR A 49 15.84 12.10 -26.45
N GLU A 50 14.69 12.25 -27.09
CA GLU A 50 13.61 13.11 -26.63
C GLU A 50 12.28 12.35 -26.57
N HIS A 51 11.75 12.24 -25.35
CA HIS A 51 10.40 11.74 -25.10
C HIS A 51 9.62 12.84 -24.42
N SER A 52 8.89 13.63 -25.18
CA SER A 52 8.14 14.76 -24.65
C SER A 52 6.72 14.85 -25.23
N LEU A 53 5.81 15.36 -24.40
CA LEU A 53 4.44 15.67 -24.78
C LEU A 53 4.18 17.13 -24.42
N TYR A 54 3.76 17.91 -25.40
CA TYR A 54 3.31 19.28 -25.22
C TYR A 54 1.83 19.39 -25.54
N PHE A 55 1.08 20.12 -24.73
CA PHE A 55 -0.32 20.45 -25.01
C PHE A 55 -0.74 21.72 -24.28
N THR A 56 -1.74 22.41 -24.82
CA THR A 56 -2.37 23.57 -24.18
C THR A 56 -3.71 23.13 -23.59
N ALA A 57 -3.87 23.22 -22.27
CA ALA A 57 -5.16 23.04 -21.60
C ALA A 57 -5.96 24.34 -21.66
N VAL A 58 -7.20 24.27 -22.13
CA VAL A 58 -8.06 25.44 -22.32
C VAL A 58 -9.34 25.33 -21.51
N ASP A 59 -9.77 26.47 -20.97
CA ASP A 59 -11.09 26.60 -20.38
C ASP A 59 -12.20 26.43 -21.45
N PRO A 60 -13.33 25.78 -21.16
CA PRO A 60 -14.46 25.70 -22.10
C PRO A 60 -14.99 27.08 -22.53
N ASP A 61 -14.90 28.12 -21.69
CA ASP A 61 -15.25 29.51 -22.06
C ASP A 61 -14.05 30.28 -22.65
N ARG A 62 -12.89 29.62 -22.84
CA ARG A 62 -11.62 30.17 -23.35
C ARG A 62 -11.08 31.38 -22.59
N LYS A 63 -11.42 31.53 -21.30
CA LYS A 63 -10.98 32.65 -20.47
C LYS A 63 -9.51 32.55 -20.05
N TRP A 64 -8.98 31.34 -19.94
CA TRP A 64 -7.60 31.07 -19.55
C TRP A 64 -7.06 29.83 -20.29
N TYR A 65 -5.74 29.73 -20.39
CA TYR A 65 -5.07 28.52 -20.85
C TYR A 65 -3.80 28.22 -20.02
N VAL A 66 -3.41 26.95 -20.02
CA VAL A 66 -2.18 26.48 -19.38
C VAL A 66 -1.42 25.62 -20.39
N ASP A 67 -0.23 26.07 -20.77
CA ASP A 67 0.68 25.28 -21.60
C ASP A 67 1.42 24.28 -20.71
N VAL A 68 1.33 23.00 -21.08
CA VAL A 68 1.93 21.90 -20.34
C VAL A 68 2.97 21.22 -21.20
N GLN A 69 4.19 21.12 -20.67
CA GLN A 69 5.27 20.34 -21.23
C GLN A 69 5.63 19.21 -20.27
N ILE A 70 5.51 17.97 -20.73
CA ILE A 70 5.92 16.77 -20.00
C ILE A 70 7.15 16.22 -20.71
N LYS A 71 8.28 16.15 -19.99
CA LYS A 71 9.49 15.48 -20.46
C LYS A 71 9.66 14.19 -19.69
N ILE A 72 9.59 13.07 -20.40
CA ILE A 72 9.67 11.74 -19.81
C ILE A 72 11.15 11.38 -19.62
N GLY A 73 11.46 11.00 -18.39
CA GLY A 73 12.79 10.63 -17.94
C GLY A 73 12.71 10.07 -16.52
N LYS A 74 13.86 10.01 -15.85
CA LYS A 74 13.94 9.64 -14.44
C LYS A 74 14.64 10.76 -13.67
N PRO A 75 13.91 11.69 -13.03
CA PRO A 75 12.43 11.75 -12.90
C PRO A 75 11.72 12.28 -14.17
N ILE A 76 10.39 12.18 -14.21
CA ILE A 76 9.57 12.84 -15.24
C ILE A 76 9.41 14.30 -14.84
N ASP A 77 9.80 15.21 -15.72
CA ASP A 77 9.69 16.65 -15.50
C ASP A 77 8.41 17.19 -16.13
N VAL A 78 7.60 17.90 -15.35
CA VAL A 78 6.40 18.58 -15.84
C VAL A 78 6.54 20.07 -15.60
N LYS A 79 6.39 20.85 -16.67
CA LYS A 79 6.38 22.32 -16.66
C LYS A 79 5.02 22.80 -17.13
N MET A 80 4.43 23.71 -16.35
CA MET A 80 3.17 24.37 -16.65
C MET A 80 3.41 25.87 -16.74
N VAL A 81 2.95 26.50 -17.81
CA VAL A 81 3.03 27.94 -18.04
C VAL A 81 1.61 28.49 -18.16
N LEU A 82 1.26 29.41 -17.27
CA LEU A 82 -0.09 29.98 -17.20
C LEU A 82 -0.18 31.22 -18.11
N SER A 83 -1.30 31.36 -18.82
CA SER A 83 -1.55 32.49 -19.72
C SER A 83 -1.63 33.85 -19.03
N SER A 84 -2.11 33.89 -17.78
CA SER A 84 -2.28 35.08 -16.95
C SER A 84 -2.34 34.69 -15.47
N GLU A 85 -2.23 35.67 -14.56
CA GLU A 85 -2.46 35.46 -13.11
C GLU A 85 -3.93 35.05 -12.78
N GLU A 86 -4.83 35.04 -13.77
CA GLU A 86 -6.26 34.74 -13.62
C GLU A 86 -6.61 33.25 -13.76
N ALA A 87 -5.67 32.41 -14.19
CA ALA A 87 -5.91 30.98 -14.28
C ALA A 87 -6.26 30.41 -12.87
N PRO A 88 -7.42 29.75 -12.71
CA PRO A 88 -7.87 29.35 -11.38
C PRO A 88 -6.89 28.36 -10.76
N VAL A 89 -6.43 28.64 -9.53
CA VAL A 89 -5.61 27.70 -8.73
C VAL A 89 -6.22 26.28 -8.70
N PRO A 90 -7.56 26.11 -8.60
CA PRO A 90 -8.18 24.79 -8.71
C PRO A 90 -7.92 24.06 -10.04
N ALA A 91 -7.89 24.78 -11.16
CA ALA A 91 -7.69 24.20 -12.48
C ALA A 91 -6.26 23.69 -12.68
N VAL A 92 -5.27 24.46 -12.21
CA VAL A 92 -3.86 24.05 -12.20
C VAL A 92 -3.65 22.82 -11.32
N HIS A 93 -4.23 22.83 -10.12
CA HIS A 93 -4.16 21.69 -9.21
C HIS A 93 -4.84 20.44 -9.82
N TRP A 94 -5.96 20.63 -10.51
CA TRP A 94 -6.63 19.56 -11.25
C TRP A 94 -5.74 18.99 -12.37
N LEU A 95 -5.14 19.82 -13.21
CA LEU A 95 -4.22 19.36 -14.28
C LEU A 95 -3.05 18.55 -13.70
N ARG A 96 -2.40 19.09 -12.66
CA ARG A 96 -1.31 18.40 -11.95
C ARG A 96 -1.75 17.03 -11.45
N SER A 97 -2.89 16.96 -10.76
CA SER A 97 -3.43 15.72 -10.21
C SER A 97 -3.73 14.68 -11.29
N ASN A 98 -4.32 15.10 -12.42
CA ASN A 98 -4.66 14.19 -13.51
C ASN A 98 -3.43 13.64 -14.22
N ILE A 99 -2.41 14.47 -14.50
CA ILE A 99 -1.16 14.01 -15.10
C ILE A 99 -0.48 12.97 -14.21
N VAL A 100 -0.37 13.25 -12.91
CA VAL A 100 0.16 12.27 -11.95
C VAL A 100 -0.66 10.98 -11.98
N THR A 101 -2.00 11.09 -11.98
CA THR A 101 -2.90 9.93 -12.00
C THR A 101 -2.72 9.05 -13.25
N VAL A 102 -2.54 9.66 -14.42
CA VAL A 102 -2.35 8.93 -15.68
C VAL A 102 -1.01 8.20 -15.70
N VAL A 103 0.07 8.84 -15.23
CA VAL A 103 1.38 8.18 -15.08
C VAL A 103 1.28 7.00 -14.11
N ARG A 104 0.63 7.18 -12.95
CA ARG A 104 0.41 6.09 -11.99
C ARG A 104 -0.47 4.96 -12.55
N PHE A 105 -1.46 5.30 -13.37
CA PHE A 105 -2.29 4.31 -14.04
C PHE A 105 -1.47 3.47 -15.02
N PHE A 106 -0.56 4.08 -15.77
CA PHE A 106 0.39 3.36 -16.63
C PHE A 106 1.27 2.40 -15.82
N GLU A 107 1.86 2.86 -14.71
CA GLU A 107 2.65 2.00 -13.82
C GLU A 107 1.84 0.80 -13.31
N GLU A 108 0.60 1.00 -12.91
CA GLU A 108 -0.27 -0.09 -12.44
C GLU A 108 -0.60 -1.09 -13.55
N GLN A 109 -0.75 -0.64 -14.80
CA GLN A 109 -0.91 -1.54 -15.94
C GLN A 109 0.37 -2.35 -16.20
N ARG A 110 1.53 -1.68 -16.16
CA ARG A 110 2.84 -2.36 -16.29
C ARG A 110 3.07 -3.36 -15.16
N ARG A 111 2.66 -3.04 -13.93
CA ARG A 111 2.79 -3.94 -12.77
C ARG A 111 2.02 -5.24 -12.93
N LYS A 112 0.81 -5.20 -13.50
CA LYS A 112 0.01 -6.41 -13.76
C LYS A 112 0.66 -7.37 -14.75
N THR A 113 1.59 -6.87 -15.56
CA THR A 113 2.37 -7.61 -16.55
C THR A 113 3.77 -7.98 -16.08
N THR A 114 4.20 -7.51 -14.92
CA THR A 114 5.54 -7.80 -14.39
C THR A 114 5.51 -9.10 -13.62
N VAL A 115 6.30 -10.07 -14.07
CA VAL A 115 6.66 -11.24 -13.27
C VAL A 115 7.85 -10.87 -12.42
N TYR A 116 7.82 -11.22 -11.15
CA TYR A 116 8.98 -11.05 -10.30
C TYR A 116 9.26 -12.33 -9.52
N PHE A 117 10.53 -12.52 -9.21
CA PHE A 117 11.05 -13.64 -8.47
C PHE A 117 11.82 -13.11 -7.28
N THR A 118 11.57 -13.70 -6.11
CA THR A 118 12.17 -13.25 -4.85
C THR A 118 12.92 -14.35 -4.12
N TRP A 119 14.08 -14.03 -3.57
CA TRP A 119 14.90 -14.97 -2.81
C TRP A 119 15.48 -14.30 -1.56
N VAL A 120 15.58 -15.09 -0.49
CA VAL A 120 16.32 -14.73 0.72
C VAL A 120 17.59 -15.57 0.76
N GLU A 121 18.73 -14.94 1.04
CA GLU A 121 20.01 -15.66 1.11
C GLU A 121 19.97 -16.73 2.21
N GLY A 122 20.39 -17.95 1.88
CA GLY A 122 20.47 -19.06 2.84
C GLY A 122 19.14 -19.69 3.25
N GLU A 123 18.02 -19.29 2.65
CA GLU A 123 16.69 -19.87 2.88
C GLU A 123 16.23 -20.73 1.70
N ASP A 124 15.24 -21.60 1.95
CA ASP A 124 14.64 -22.46 0.94
C ASP A 124 13.84 -21.65 -0.11
N ILE A 125 13.82 -22.17 -1.35
CA ILE A 125 13.09 -21.57 -2.46
C ILE A 125 11.59 -21.86 -2.32
N ILE A 126 10.83 -20.84 -1.95
CA ILE A 126 9.37 -20.93 -1.82
C ILE A 126 8.70 -20.31 -3.06
N PRO A 127 7.79 -21.01 -3.77
CA PRO A 127 7.10 -20.48 -4.94
C PRO A 127 6.19 -19.29 -4.57
N GLU A 128 6.06 -18.32 -5.47
CA GLU A 128 5.15 -17.18 -5.32
C GLU A 128 3.69 -17.65 -5.28
N ARG A 129 2.94 -17.23 -4.26
CA ARG A 129 1.50 -17.54 -4.17
C ARG A 129 0.69 -16.54 -4.99
N ILE A 130 0.77 -16.63 -6.31
CA ILE A 130 0.08 -15.72 -7.24
C ILE A 130 -1.44 -15.98 -7.28
N LEU A 131 -1.89 -17.19 -6.89
CA LEU A 131 -3.31 -17.59 -6.92
C LEU A 131 -3.77 -18.48 -5.74
N GLU A 132 -2.86 -18.97 -4.91
CA GLU A 132 -3.20 -19.88 -3.80
C GLU A 132 -3.53 -19.18 -2.48
N ALA A 133 -3.43 -17.85 -2.45
CA ALA A 133 -4.12 -17.01 -1.47
C ALA A 133 -5.60 -17.40 -1.34
N ARG A 134 -6.22 -17.86 -2.44
CA ARG A 134 -7.58 -18.37 -2.46
C ARG A 134 -7.78 -19.78 -1.86
N LYS A 135 -6.73 -20.54 -1.55
CA LYS A 135 -6.89 -21.90 -0.99
C LYS A 135 -6.49 -21.98 0.47
N ASN A 136 -5.54 -21.16 0.91
CA ASN A 136 -5.07 -21.20 2.29
C ASN A 136 -6.03 -20.43 3.21
N LEU A 137 -6.88 -21.16 3.94
CA LEU A 137 -7.95 -20.60 4.79
C LEU A 137 -7.40 -19.58 5.80
N VAL A 138 -6.22 -19.88 6.37
CA VAL A 138 -5.53 -19.02 7.35
C VAL A 138 -5.11 -17.69 6.72
N TYR A 139 -4.59 -17.70 5.49
CA TYR A 139 -4.24 -16.47 4.78
C TYR A 139 -5.49 -15.62 4.54
N ARG A 140 -6.56 -16.22 3.99
CA ARG A 140 -7.84 -15.51 3.75
C ARG A 140 -8.46 -14.88 5.00
N MET A 141 -8.37 -15.57 6.13
CA MET A 141 -8.89 -15.10 7.42
C MET A 141 -8.20 -13.80 7.89
N PHE A 142 -6.96 -13.55 7.46
CA PHE A 142 -6.16 -12.41 7.91
C PHE A 142 -5.85 -11.38 6.81
N SER A 143 -6.01 -11.71 5.52
CA SER A 143 -5.51 -10.86 4.42
C SER A 143 -6.56 -10.24 3.50
N GLU A 144 -7.76 -10.83 3.36
CA GLU A 144 -8.72 -10.41 2.31
C GLU A 144 -10.12 -10.05 2.83
N SER A 145 -10.64 -10.77 3.83
CA SER A 145 -11.94 -10.45 4.40
C SER A 145 -12.05 -10.96 5.84
N MET A 146 -12.38 -10.06 6.75
CA MET A 146 -12.71 -10.40 8.15
C MET A 146 -13.94 -11.32 8.26
N LEU A 147 -14.69 -11.56 7.17
CA LEU A 147 -15.90 -12.37 7.15
C LEU A 147 -15.68 -13.81 7.60
N LEU A 148 -14.59 -14.48 7.18
CA LEU A 148 -14.31 -15.85 7.62
C LEU A 148 -14.00 -15.91 9.12
N LEU A 149 -13.21 -14.96 9.60
CA LEU A 149 -12.90 -14.81 11.02
C LEU A 149 -14.18 -14.51 11.82
N PHE A 150 -15.04 -13.65 11.28
CA PHE A 150 -16.36 -13.33 11.85
C PHE A 150 -17.27 -14.56 11.92
N ILE A 151 -17.36 -15.36 10.85
CA ILE A 151 -18.14 -16.61 10.83
C ILE A 151 -17.59 -17.58 11.87
N LEU A 152 -16.26 -17.75 11.94
CA LEU A 152 -15.62 -18.62 12.92
C LEU A 152 -15.95 -18.18 14.36
N PHE A 153 -15.74 -16.90 14.69
CA PHE A 153 -16.02 -16.38 16.03
C PHE A 153 -17.52 -16.38 16.36
N THR A 154 -18.39 -16.15 15.39
CA THR A 154 -19.85 -16.24 15.58
C THR A 154 -20.26 -17.68 15.89
N SER A 155 -19.73 -18.65 15.15
CA SER A 155 -19.99 -20.08 15.38
C SER A 155 -19.49 -20.51 16.76
N LEU A 156 -18.28 -20.09 17.12
CA LEU A 156 -17.69 -20.35 18.43
C LEU A 156 -18.48 -19.68 19.56
N SER A 157 -18.98 -18.46 19.32
CA SER A 157 -19.85 -17.75 20.24
C SER A 157 -21.11 -18.57 20.53
N ILE A 158 -21.80 -19.07 19.51
CA ILE A 158 -23.00 -19.92 19.70
C ILE A 158 -22.68 -21.13 20.59
N VAL A 159 -21.58 -21.84 20.32
CA VAL A 159 -21.16 -23.00 21.12
C VAL A 159 -20.89 -22.60 22.58
N PHE A 160 -20.20 -21.50 22.81
CA PHE A 160 -19.93 -21.01 24.16
C PHE A 160 -21.21 -20.64 24.90
N PHE A 161 -22.18 -20.00 24.24
CA PHE A 161 -23.47 -19.69 24.84
C PHE A 161 -24.28 -20.94 25.19
N LEU A 162 -24.22 -21.99 24.39
CA LEU A 162 -24.88 -23.26 24.69
C LEU A 162 -24.28 -23.97 25.92
N ILE A 163 -22.97 -23.86 26.13
CA ILE A 163 -22.27 -24.57 27.22
C ILE A 163 -22.24 -23.73 28.51
N LEU A 164 -21.95 -22.44 28.42
CA LEU A 164 -21.62 -21.57 29.55
C LEU A 164 -22.73 -20.56 29.88
N GLY A 165 -23.77 -20.43 29.04
CA GLY A 165 -24.91 -19.55 29.26
C GLY A 165 -24.48 -18.11 29.58
N PHE A 166 -24.86 -17.63 30.77
CA PHE A 166 -24.58 -16.27 31.23
C PHE A 166 -23.08 -15.92 31.32
N TYR A 167 -22.20 -16.92 31.48
CA TYR A 167 -20.74 -16.70 31.56
C TYR A 167 -20.05 -16.76 30.19
N ALA A 168 -20.78 -17.10 29.12
CA ALA A 168 -20.22 -17.20 27.78
C ALA A 168 -19.53 -15.91 27.29
N PRO A 169 -20.10 -14.70 27.50
CA PRO A 169 -19.43 -13.47 27.07
C PRO A 169 -18.04 -13.28 27.68
N ILE A 170 -17.90 -13.56 28.98
CA ILE A 170 -16.62 -13.44 29.70
C ILE A 170 -15.61 -14.47 29.17
N ALA A 171 -16.05 -15.71 28.97
CA ALA A 171 -15.20 -16.78 28.45
C ALA A 171 -14.68 -16.47 27.02
N LEU A 172 -15.52 -15.88 26.16
CA LEU A 172 -15.13 -15.46 24.82
C LEU A 172 -14.09 -14.33 24.85
N VAL A 173 -14.26 -13.34 25.74
CA VAL A 173 -13.27 -12.27 25.94
C VAL A 173 -11.94 -12.83 26.43
N LEU A 174 -11.94 -13.75 27.39
CA LEU A 174 -10.72 -14.41 27.88
C LEU A 174 -10.00 -15.22 26.79
N MET A 175 -10.77 -15.91 25.95
CA MET A 175 -10.23 -16.65 24.81
C MET A 175 -9.61 -15.70 23.77
N GLN A 176 -10.29 -14.61 23.42
CA GLN A 176 -9.75 -13.59 22.50
C GLN A 176 -8.50 -12.92 23.07
N PHE A 177 -8.48 -12.61 24.37
CA PHE A 177 -7.29 -12.09 25.05
C PHE A 177 -6.12 -13.06 24.91
N THR A 178 -6.37 -14.36 25.08
CA THR A 178 -5.36 -15.41 24.89
C THR A 178 -4.81 -15.41 23.46
N LEU A 179 -5.66 -15.26 22.44
CA LEU A 179 -5.22 -15.14 21.04
C LEU A 179 -4.29 -13.94 20.83
N ILE A 180 -4.58 -12.80 21.46
CA ILE A 180 -3.73 -11.59 21.39
C ILE A 180 -2.37 -11.83 22.05
N LEU A 181 -2.33 -12.51 23.19
CA LEU A 181 -1.06 -12.87 23.87
C LEU A 181 -0.15 -13.78 23.05
N PHE A 182 -0.72 -14.53 22.09
CA PHE A 182 0.02 -15.41 21.18
C PHE A 182 0.05 -14.90 19.72
N SER A 183 -0.42 -13.67 19.47
CA SER A 183 -0.49 -13.08 18.12
C SER A 183 0.87 -13.06 17.42
N ASP A 184 1.97 -12.85 18.16
CA ASP A 184 3.34 -12.88 17.61
C ASP A 184 3.70 -14.24 17.00
N ARG A 185 3.24 -15.33 17.61
CA ARG A 185 3.48 -16.69 17.13
C ARG A 185 2.55 -17.07 16.00
N ILE A 186 1.34 -16.50 15.96
CA ILE A 186 0.37 -16.73 14.89
C ILE A 186 0.88 -16.06 13.61
N ILE A 187 1.12 -14.75 13.67
CA ILE A 187 1.61 -13.96 12.53
C ILE A 187 3.01 -14.41 12.11
N GLY A 188 3.88 -14.75 13.07
CA GLY A 188 5.22 -15.27 12.76
C GLY A 188 5.24 -16.58 11.98
N ARG A 189 4.16 -17.38 12.04
CA ARG A 189 4.02 -18.61 11.23
C ARG A 189 3.43 -18.37 9.84
N MET A 190 2.88 -17.18 9.60
CA MET A 190 2.33 -16.81 8.29
C MET A 190 3.42 -16.37 7.31
N GLY A 191 4.60 -16.00 7.82
CA GLY A 191 5.76 -15.72 7.00
C GLY A 191 6.34 -16.97 6.37
N ASP A 192 6.81 -16.81 5.14
CA ASP A 192 7.52 -17.83 4.36
C ASP A 192 9.01 -17.87 4.74
N TRP A 193 9.61 -16.70 4.97
CA TRP A 193 11.02 -16.58 5.36
C TRP A 193 11.18 -15.78 6.64
N ARG A 194 12.21 -16.11 7.42
CA ARG A 194 12.60 -15.34 8.58
C ARG A 194 13.85 -14.52 8.26
N ILE A 195 13.77 -13.21 8.48
CA ILE A 195 14.90 -12.31 8.25
C ILE A 195 15.62 -12.05 9.57
N THR A 196 16.93 -12.20 9.55
CA THR A 196 17.83 -11.96 10.68
C THR A 196 19.07 -11.20 10.22
N GLU A 197 19.93 -10.82 11.15
CA GLU A 197 21.22 -10.20 10.85
C GLU A 197 22.13 -11.09 9.97
N LYS A 198 21.93 -12.41 10.01
CA LYS A 198 22.72 -13.38 9.21
C LYS A 198 22.26 -13.51 7.76
N ASN A 199 21.00 -13.19 7.48
CA ASN A 199 20.38 -13.25 6.14
C ASN A 199 19.55 -11.99 5.87
N PRO A 200 20.19 -10.80 5.86
CA PRO A 200 19.46 -9.54 5.87
C PRO A 200 18.95 -9.14 4.47
N LEU A 201 19.48 -9.76 3.41
CA LEU A 201 19.28 -9.37 2.02
C LEU A 201 18.17 -10.16 1.36
N ILE A 202 17.31 -9.44 0.65
CA ILE A 202 16.31 -9.99 -0.25
C ILE A 202 16.64 -9.57 -1.67
N HIS A 203 16.74 -10.57 -2.53
CA HIS A 203 17.00 -10.40 -3.96
C HIS A 203 15.69 -10.46 -4.71
N VAL A 204 15.45 -9.47 -5.55
CA VAL A 204 14.26 -9.34 -6.39
C VAL A 204 14.72 -9.22 -7.83
N PHE A 205 14.26 -10.13 -8.69
CA PHE A 205 14.38 -10.01 -10.14
C PHE A 205 13.00 -9.78 -10.73
N GLN A 206 12.85 -8.75 -11.55
CA GLN A 206 11.59 -8.38 -12.19
C GLN A 206 11.76 -8.42 -13.71
N TYR A 207 10.75 -8.92 -14.40
CA TYR A 207 10.70 -8.97 -15.85
C TYR A 207 9.31 -8.59 -16.35
N ASN A 208 9.24 -7.56 -17.20
CA ASN A 208 8.00 -7.09 -17.78
C ASN A 208 7.62 -7.92 -19.01
N ILE A 209 6.49 -8.65 -18.91
CA ILE A 209 5.97 -9.48 -20.00
C ILE A 209 4.64 -8.90 -20.49
N PRO A 210 4.52 -8.46 -21.75
CA PRO A 210 3.24 -7.99 -22.32
C PRO A 210 2.08 -8.94 -22.02
N VAL A 211 0.87 -8.41 -21.74
CA VAL A 211 -0.30 -9.22 -21.31
C VAL A 211 -0.59 -10.39 -22.25
N SER A 212 -0.49 -10.16 -23.56
CA SER A 212 -0.73 -11.17 -24.61
C SER A 212 0.28 -12.30 -24.55
N GLU A 213 1.55 -11.96 -24.37
CA GLU A 213 2.66 -12.90 -24.25
C GLU A 213 2.57 -13.69 -22.94
N TYR A 214 2.30 -13.02 -21.82
CA TYR A 214 2.13 -13.65 -20.51
C TYR A 214 1.00 -14.69 -20.51
N LYS A 215 -0.16 -14.34 -21.05
CA LYS A 215 -1.29 -15.28 -21.20
C LYS A 215 -0.93 -16.46 -22.11
N SER A 216 -0.29 -16.19 -23.24
CA SER A 216 0.12 -17.22 -24.19
C SER A 216 1.17 -18.18 -23.59
N PHE A 217 2.07 -17.64 -22.77
CA PHE A 217 3.10 -18.39 -22.06
C PHE A 217 2.51 -19.31 -20.99
N LEU A 218 1.62 -18.78 -20.14
CA LEU A 218 0.92 -19.59 -19.13
C LEU A 218 0.05 -20.68 -19.76
N ASN A 219 -0.64 -20.39 -20.87
CA ASN A 219 -1.43 -21.39 -21.59
C ASN A 219 -0.56 -22.52 -22.18
N ARG A 220 0.69 -22.21 -22.57
CA ARG A 220 1.64 -23.18 -23.13
C ARG A 220 2.31 -24.06 -22.07
N HIS A 221 2.70 -23.48 -20.94
CA HIS A 221 3.58 -24.15 -19.96
C HIS A 221 2.91 -24.50 -18.63
N GLY A 222 1.69 -24.01 -18.38
CA GLY A 222 0.98 -24.17 -17.11
C GLY A 222 1.50 -23.24 -16.00
N ALA A 223 0.82 -23.26 -14.84
CA ALA A 223 1.07 -22.33 -13.74
C ALA A 223 2.39 -22.59 -12.97
N GLU A 224 2.90 -23.82 -12.99
CA GLU A 224 4.10 -24.20 -12.23
C GLU A 224 5.42 -23.79 -12.90
N ILE A 225 5.37 -23.30 -14.14
CA ILE A 225 6.57 -22.98 -14.92
C ILE A 225 7.44 -21.92 -14.23
N PHE A 226 6.84 -20.92 -13.60
CA PHE A 226 7.56 -19.88 -12.87
C PHE A 226 8.30 -20.43 -11.66
N SER A 227 7.78 -21.48 -11.00
CA SER A 227 8.51 -22.16 -9.93
C SER A 227 9.77 -22.87 -10.47
N LYS A 228 9.69 -23.48 -11.66
CA LYS A 228 10.84 -24.12 -12.31
C LYS A 228 11.89 -23.10 -12.71
N ILE A 229 11.49 -22.01 -13.36
CA ILE A 229 12.38 -20.88 -13.71
C ILE A 229 13.07 -20.33 -12.46
N LYS A 230 12.31 -20.11 -11.38
CA LYS A 230 12.85 -19.60 -10.11
C LYS A 230 13.93 -20.52 -9.52
N LYS A 231 13.71 -21.83 -9.56
CA LYS A 231 14.68 -22.84 -9.08
C LYS A 231 15.94 -22.83 -9.94
N GLU A 232 15.79 -22.76 -11.26
CA GLU A 232 16.93 -22.72 -12.19
C GLU A 232 17.78 -21.46 -11.96
N ILE A 233 17.15 -20.28 -11.86
CA ILE A 233 17.86 -19.01 -11.58
C ILE A 233 18.65 -19.12 -10.28
N TYR A 234 18.03 -19.61 -9.19
CA TYR A 234 18.72 -19.78 -7.91
C TYR A 234 19.94 -20.71 -8.02
N SER A 235 19.77 -21.86 -8.68
CA SER A 235 20.81 -22.88 -8.80
C SER A 235 22.04 -22.37 -9.56
N ARG A 236 21.85 -21.49 -10.55
CA ARG A 236 22.93 -20.89 -11.35
C ARG A 236 23.53 -19.61 -10.76
N THR A 237 22.89 -19.01 -9.76
CA THR A 237 23.30 -17.72 -9.17
C THR A 237 23.60 -17.85 -7.68
N LEU A 238 22.60 -17.65 -6.82
CA LEU A 238 22.73 -17.56 -5.37
C LEU A 238 23.29 -18.83 -4.74
N ALA A 239 22.95 -20.01 -5.26
CA ALA A 239 23.53 -21.28 -4.79
C ALA A 239 25.06 -21.36 -4.98
N LEU A 240 25.57 -20.66 -5.99
CA LEU A 240 27.00 -20.54 -6.30
C LEU A 240 27.62 -19.25 -5.70
N LYS A 241 26.89 -18.54 -4.83
CA LYS A 241 27.27 -17.24 -4.26
C LYS A 241 27.57 -16.17 -5.34
N LYS A 242 26.92 -16.29 -6.50
CA LYS A 242 26.98 -15.28 -7.56
C LYS A 242 25.76 -14.34 -7.44
N PRO A 243 25.91 -13.04 -7.75
CA PRO A 243 24.78 -12.13 -7.80
C PRO A 243 23.80 -12.54 -8.90
N ILE A 244 22.54 -12.16 -8.75
CA ILE A 244 21.55 -12.34 -9.81
C ILE A 244 21.87 -11.37 -10.94
N SER A 245 22.46 -11.88 -12.02
CA SER A 245 22.83 -11.10 -13.20
C SER A 245 21.71 -11.16 -14.24
N TYR A 246 21.53 -10.06 -14.98
CA TYR A 246 20.56 -10.00 -16.06
C TYR A 246 20.82 -11.10 -17.10
N GLU A 247 22.09 -11.32 -17.45
CA GLU A 247 22.52 -12.27 -18.48
C GLU A 247 22.09 -13.70 -18.11
N THR A 248 22.29 -14.09 -16.86
CA THR A 248 21.91 -15.42 -16.38
C THR A 248 20.40 -15.61 -16.39
N CYS A 249 19.66 -14.59 -15.94
CA CYS A 249 18.19 -14.62 -15.98
C CYS A 249 17.65 -14.64 -17.42
N ALA A 250 18.23 -13.84 -18.31
CA ALA A 250 17.83 -13.75 -19.70
C ALA A 250 18.08 -15.07 -20.44
N GLU A 251 19.23 -15.71 -20.22
CA GLU A 251 19.54 -17.04 -20.78
C GLU A 251 18.49 -18.07 -20.35
N ILE A 252 18.20 -18.15 -19.06
CA ILE A 252 17.21 -19.10 -18.51
C ILE A 252 15.83 -18.81 -19.08
N LEU A 253 15.36 -17.56 -19.03
CA LEU A 253 14.05 -17.19 -19.56
C LEU A 253 13.92 -17.49 -21.06
N SER A 254 14.99 -17.29 -21.82
CA SER A 254 15.03 -17.59 -23.26
C SER A 254 14.91 -19.09 -23.53
N GLN A 255 15.49 -19.95 -22.69
CA GLN A 255 15.31 -21.42 -22.78
C GLN A 255 13.85 -21.84 -22.60
N TYR A 256 13.05 -21.04 -21.88
CA TYR A 256 11.62 -21.25 -21.73
C TYR A 256 10.79 -20.52 -22.79
N GLY A 257 11.41 -19.82 -23.74
CA GLY A 257 10.72 -19.11 -24.83
C GLY A 257 10.25 -17.70 -24.49
N LEU A 258 10.84 -17.07 -23.47
CA LEU A 258 10.66 -15.66 -23.15
C LEU A 258 11.90 -14.87 -23.60
N GLU A 259 11.79 -14.19 -24.73
CA GLU A 259 12.86 -13.32 -25.23
C GLU A 259 13.05 -12.13 -24.30
N CYS A 260 14.17 -12.10 -23.59
CA CYS A 260 14.47 -11.05 -22.62
C CYS A 260 15.20 -9.88 -23.27
N SER A 261 14.64 -8.68 -23.13
CA SER A 261 15.34 -7.43 -23.43
C SER A 261 15.87 -6.80 -22.14
N PRO A 262 17.10 -6.24 -22.10
CA PRO A 262 17.68 -5.66 -20.88
C PRO A 262 16.80 -4.55 -20.30
N GLU A 263 16.14 -3.80 -21.17
CA GLU A 263 15.28 -2.68 -20.80
C GLU A 263 13.98 -3.08 -20.09
N LYS A 264 13.57 -4.36 -20.21
CA LYS A 264 12.36 -4.93 -19.59
C LYS A 264 12.65 -5.63 -18.26
N ALA A 265 13.93 -5.78 -17.91
CA ALA A 265 14.37 -6.48 -16.71
C ALA A 265 14.91 -5.49 -15.68
N SER A 266 14.64 -5.76 -14.40
CA SER A 266 15.29 -5.04 -13.30
C SER A 266 15.64 -5.99 -12.17
N ALA A 267 16.79 -5.75 -11.54
CA ALA A 267 17.22 -6.46 -10.35
C ALA A 267 17.36 -5.47 -9.20
N LYS A 268 16.85 -5.84 -8.03
CA LYS A 268 16.91 -5.03 -6.81
C LYS A 268 17.32 -5.92 -5.64
N ILE A 269 18.26 -5.42 -4.83
CA ILE A 269 18.66 -6.06 -3.59
C ILE A 269 18.25 -5.12 -2.45
N MET A 270 17.63 -5.65 -1.41
CA MET A 270 17.15 -4.86 -0.29
C MET A 270 17.56 -5.46 1.05
N ASN A 271 18.12 -4.61 1.92
CA ASN A 271 18.48 -4.97 3.28
C ASN A 271 17.30 -4.76 4.24
N ILE A 272 16.39 -5.73 4.32
CA ILE A 272 15.18 -5.63 5.15
C ILE A 272 15.52 -5.56 6.64
N TYR A 273 16.52 -6.32 7.10
CA TYR A 273 16.95 -6.27 8.50
C TYR A 273 17.43 -4.86 8.87
N GLY A 274 18.23 -4.24 8.00
CA GLY A 274 18.74 -2.88 8.18
C GLY A 274 17.62 -1.84 8.28
N ILE A 275 16.62 -1.91 7.40
CA ILE A 275 15.45 -1.01 7.42
C ILE A 275 14.68 -1.14 8.74
N VAL A 276 14.38 -2.38 9.16
CA VAL A 276 13.65 -2.62 10.41
C VAL A 276 14.48 -2.21 11.62
N LYS A 277 15.79 -2.46 11.62
CA LYS A 277 16.72 -2.03 12.67
C LYS A 277 16.73 -0.50 12.79
N GLN A 278 16.82 0.21 11.67
CA GLN A 278 16.76 1.67 11.64
C GLN A 278 15.44 2.19 12.21
N ALA A 279 14.30 1.59 11.86
CA ALA A 279 13.02 1.95 12.46
C ALA A 279 12.98 1.67 13.97
N ALA A 280 13.51 0.52 14.41
CA ALA A 280 13.60 0.16 15.83
C ALA A 280 14.41 1.20 16.63
N GLU A 281 15.54 1.65 16.09
CA GLU A 281 16.39 2.71 16.67
C GLU A 281 15.62 4.04 16.78
N LYS A 282 14.93 4.48 15.72
CA LYS A 282 14.12 5.71 15.71
C LYS A 282 12.96 5.69 16.71
N PHE A 283 12.39 4.50 16.96
CA PHE A 283 11.30 4.31 17.91
C PHE A 283 11.76 3.99 19.34
N GLU A 284 13.07 3.79 19.54
CA GLU A 284 13.69 3.34 20.80
C GLU A 284 13.11 2.00 21.29
N LEU A 285 12.94 1.07 20.35
CA LEU A 285 12.38 -0.26 20.61
C LEU A 285 13.38 -1.35 20.23
N PRO A 286 13.29 -2.56 20.84
CA PRO A 286 14.06 -3.70 20.37
C PRO A 286 13.62 -4.08 18.94
N VAL A 287 14.54 -4.56 18.10
CA VAL A 287 14.14 -5.02 16.77
C VAL A 287 13.27 -6.28 16.90
N PRO A 288 12.04 -6.26 16.36
CA PRO A 288 11.10 -7.36 16.49
C PRO A 288 11.52 -8.54 15.61
N LYS A 289 10.81 -9.68 15.72
CA LYS A 289 10.95 -10.76 14.75
C LYS A 289 10.53 -10.24 13.37
N ILE A 290 11.31 -10.51 12.34
CA ILE A 290 11.00 -10.09 10.98
C ILE A 290 10.66 -11.33 10.16
N VAL A 291 9.49 -11.31 9.55
CA VAL A 291 9.05 -12.38 8.65
C VAL A 291 8.61 -11.80 7.32
N VAL A 292 8.90 -12.54 6.24
CA VAL A 292 8.53 -12.14 4.88
C VAL A 292 7.58 -13.16 4.32
N SER A 293 6.46 -12.70 3.79
CA SER A 293 5.49 -13.56 3.10
C SER A 293 5.64 -13.40 1.59
N ASN A 294 5.75 -14.52 0.88
CA ASN A 294 5.93 -14.53 -0.56
C ASN A 294 4.58 -14.43 -1.30
N THR A 295 4.02 -13.23 -1.30
CA THR A 295 2.72 -12.89 -1.89
C THR A 295 2.78 -11.58 -2.68
N THR A 296 1.97 -11.52 -3.74
CA THR A 296 1.92 -10.37 -4.64
C THR A 296 1.14 -9.17 -4.15
N LEU A 297 0.34 -9.36 -3.10
CA LEU A 297 -0.39 -8.27 -2.49
C LEU A 297 0.57 -7.44 -1.62
N PRO A 298 0.76 -6.14 -1.91
CA PRO A 298 1.61 -5.27 -1.11
C PRO A 298 0.99 -5.06 0.27
N ASN A 299 1.70 -5.47 1.32
CA ASN A 299 1.27 -5.28 2.69
C ASN A 299 2.45 -5.29 3.65
N ALA A 300 2.31 -4.58 4.75
CA ALA A 300 3.11 -4.74 5.97
C ALA A 300 2.14 -4.82 7.15
N ALA A 301 2.53 -5.53 8.20
CA ALA A 301 1.75 -5.58 9.42
C ALA A 301 2.66 -5.80 10.62
N ALA A 302 2.40 -5.11 11.71
CA ALA A 302 2.96 -5.45 13.00
C ALA A 302 1.95 -6.15 13.92
N SER A 303 2.44 -7.08 14.72
CA SER A 303 1.65 -7.79 15.72
C SER A 303 2.49 -8.18 16.93
N GLY A 304 1.83 -8.62 17.98
CA GLY A 304 2.45 -9.02 19.25
C GLY A 304 1.88 -8.27 20.44
N PRO A 305 1.87 -8.90 21.63
CA PRO A 305 1.27 -8.30 22.83
C PRO A 305 2.09 -7.14 23.41
N TRP A 306 3.41 -7.12 23.17
CA TRP A 306 4.33 -6.10 23.64
C TRP A 306 5.45 -5.90 22.62
N PRO A 307 6.12 -4.72 22.59
CA PRO A 307 7.23 -4.46 21.66
C PRO A 307 8.34 -5.51 21.70
N SER A 308 8.70 -6.02 22.89
CA SER A 308 9.72 -7.07 23.05
C SER A 308 9.30 -8.45 22.51
N ARG A 309 8.00 -8.66 22.30
CA ARG A 309 7.43 -9.83 21.63
C ARG A 309 6.73 -9.42 20.32
N GLY A 310 7.22 -8.38 19.66
CA GLY A 310 6.71 -7.93 18.38
C GLY A 310 7.14 -8.84 17.22
N VAL A 311 6.32 -8.88 16.19
CA VAL A 311 6.64 -9.41 14.87
C VAL A 311 6.22 -8.39 13.81
N ILE A 312 7.07 -8.21 12.82
CA ILE A 312 6.80 -7.43 11.62
C ILE A 312 6.74 -8.40 10.44
N LEU A 313 5.62 -8.43 9.75
CA LEU A 313 5.40 -9.15 8.51
C LEU A 313 5.49 -8.19 7.34
N ILE A 314 6.30 -8.53 6.34
CA ILE A 314 6.45 -7.75 5.10
C ILE A 314 6.15 -8.68 3.92
N THR A 315 5.41 -8.22 2.91
CA THR A 315 5.18 -9.03 1.71
C THR A 315 6.19 -8.74 0.61
N THR A 316 6.48 -9.73 -0.23
CA THR A 316 7.31 -9.53 -1.42
C THR A 316 6.70 -8.50 -2.38
N GLY A 317 5.36 -8.45 -2.49
CA GLY A 317 4.65 -7.40 -3.22
C GLY A 317 4.95 -5.98 -2.72
N LEU A 318 5.12 -5.78 -1.40
CA LEU A 318 5.49 -4.48 -0.84
C LEU A 318 6.93 -4.10 -1.22
N ILE A 319 7.86 -5.07 -1.09
CA ILE A 319 9.29 -4.91 -1.39
C ILE A 319 9.52 -4.56 -2.86
N VAL A 320 8.77 -5.20 -3.75
CA VAL A 320 8.80 -4.95 -5.20
C VAL A 320 8.30 -3.55 -5.52
N GLN A 321 7.24 -3.08 -4.84
CA GLN A 321 6.55 -1.85 -5.18
C GLN A 321 7.18 -0.59 -4.58
N LEU A 322 7.82 -0.70 -3.41
CA LEU A 322 8.30 0.46 -2.66
C LEU A 322 9.83 0.57 -2.66
N GLU A 323 10.31 1.81 -2.59
CA GLU A 323 11.72 2.09 -2.33
C GLU A 323 12.09 1.93 -0.86
N GLU A 324 13.38 1.82 -0.57
CA GLU A 324 13.90 1.58 0.78
C GLU A 324 13.36 2.60 1.81
N ARG A 325 13.35 3.89 1.45
CA ARG A 325 12.81 4.96 2.32
C ARG A 325 11.29 4.90 2.50
N GLU A 326 10.58 4.47 1.46
CA GLU A 326 9.13 4.25 1.51
C GLU A 326 8.79 3.08 2.44
N ILE A 327 9.54 1.99 2.34
CA ILE A 327 9.39 0.84 3.26
C ILE A 327 9.76 1.26 4.68
N LEU A 328 10.85 2.00 4.89
CA LEU A 328 11.21 2.53 6.21
C LEU A 328 10.05 3.34 6.84
N SER A 329 9.39 4.18 6.04
CA SER A 329 8.25 4.99 6.49
C SER A 329 7.01 4.15 6.82
N VAL A 330 6.70 3.13 6.00
CA VAL A 330 5.62 2.16 6.27
C VAL A 330 5.93 1.33 7.52
N ILE A 331 7.16 0.84 7.65
CA ILE A 331 7.62 0.14 8.86
C ILE A 331 7.55 1.05 10.08
N GLY A 332 7.90 2.34 9.96
CA GLY A 332 7.70 3.32 11.02
C GLY A 332 6.23 3.43 11.47
N HIS A 333 5.28 3.37 10.54
CA HIS A 333 3.85 3.31 10.86
C HIS A 333 3.52 2.04 11.67
N GLU A 334 3.99 0.88 11.23
CA GLU A 334 3.82 -0.40 11.95
C GLU A 334 4.46 -0.39 13.35
N PHE A 335 5.62 0.25 13.52
CA PHE A 335 6.27 0.42 14.83
C PHE A 335 5.44 1.28 15.78
N SER A 336 4.68 2.27 15.29
CA SER A 336 3.77 3.06 16.12
C SER A 336 2.69 2.18 16.75
N HIS A 337 2.14 1.22 16.00
CA HIS A 337 1.17 0.26 16.54
C HIS A 337 1.77 -0.63 17.62
N LEU A 338 2.99 -1.15 17.42
CA LEU A 338 3.70 -1.92 18.45
C LEU A 338 3.95 -1.09 19.71
N LYS A 339 4.45 0.14 19.55
CA LYS A 339 4.75 1.05 20.65
C LYS A 339 3.50 1.40 21.45
N GLY A 340 2.42 1.77 20.74
CA GLY A 340 1.14 2.13 21.34
C GLY A 340 0.36 0.95 21.92
N ARG A 341 0.73 -0.28 21.56
CA ARG A 341 -0.06 -1.50 21.82
C ARG A 341 -1.48 -1.34 21.31
N ASP A 342 -1.62 -0.73 20.14
CA ASP A 342 -2.92 -0.36 19.56
C ASP A 342 -3.85 -1.58 19.40
N PRO A 343 -3.39 -2.78 19.01
CA PRO A 343 -4.24 -3.98 19.01
C PRO A 343 -4.84 -4.33 20.37
N LEU A 344 -4.09 -4.13 21.46
CA LEU A 344 -4.58 -4.39 22.82
C LEU A 344 -5.59 -3.31 23.24
N ALA A 345 -5.35 -2.04 22.89
CA ALA A 345 -6.29 -0.96 23.17
C ALA A 345 -7.63 -1.16 22.44
N LEU A 346 -7.58 -1.54 21.15
CA LEU A 346 -8.77 -1.88 20.36
C LEU A 346 -9.49 -3.12 20.90
N PHE A 347 -8.75 -4.12 21.36
CA PHE A 347 -9.33 -5.27 22.05
C PHE A 347 -10.06 -4.88 23.34
N LEU A 348 -9.47 -4.02 24.16
CA LEU A 348 -10.12 -3.56 25.39
C LEU A 348 -11.39 -2.77 25.09
N LEU A 349 -11.35 -1.88 24.09
CA LEU A 349 -12.51 -1.11 23.64
C LEU A 349 -13.64 -2.03 23.15
N THR A 350 -13.32 -2.99 22.28
CA THR A 350 -14.30 -3.92 21.71
C THR A 350 -14.83 -4.90 22.75
N SER A 351 -13.98 -5.39 23.65
CA SER A 351 -14.39 -6.27 24.75
C SER A 351 -15.30 -5.55 25.75
N LEU A 352 -15.00 -4.29 26.05
CA LEU A 352 -15.83 -3.49 26.94
C LEU A 352 -17.21 -3.23 26.31
N GLU A 353 -17.27 -2.81 25.04
CA GLU A 353 -18.53 -2.67 24.31
C GLU A 353 -19.31 -3.98 24.32
N TYR A 354 -18.65 -5.08 23.98
CA TYR A 354 -19.24 -6.42 23.94
C TYR A 354 -19.85 -6.82 25.30
N LEU A 355 -19.10 -6.68 26.39
CA LEU A 355 -19.59 -7.03 27.74
C LEU A 355 -20.72 -6.11 28.20
N LEU A 356 -20.59 -4.79 27.99
CA LEU A 356 -21.64 -3.83 28.34
C LEU A 356 -22.91 -4.11 27.55
N ARG A 357 -22.80 -4.48 26.27
CA ARG A 357 -23.93 -4.86 25.43
C ARG A 357 -24.74 -5.99 26.06
N PHE A 358 -24.08 -7.05 26.53
CA PHE A 358 -24.77 -8.20 27.14
C PHE A 358 -25.28 -7.93 28.56
N TYR A 359 -24.49 -7.26 29.41
CA TYR A 359 -24.81 -7.16 30.84
C TYR A 359 -25.51 -5.87 31.26
N VAL A 360 -25.42 -4.80 30.45
CA VAL A 360 -25.96 -3.47 30.82
C VAL A 360 -26.97 -2.98 29.80
N PHE A 361 -26.62 -2.99 28.50
CA PHE A 361 -27.44 -2.41 27.45
C PHE A 361 -28.46 -3.38 26.83
N TRP A 362 -28.69 -4.53 27.45
CA TRP A 362 -29.70 -5.49 27.00
C TRP A 362 -31.10 -4.88 26.80
N PRO A 363 -31.60 -3.99 27.69
CA PRO A 363 -32.89 -3.34 27.46
C PRO A 363 -32.87 -2.38 26.26
N LEU A 364 -31.75 -1.71 26.02
CA LEU A 364 -31.58 -0.78 24.89
C LEU A 364 -31.52 -1.54 23.56
N LEU A 365 -30.91 -2.73 23.53
CA LEU A 365 -30.92 -3.63 22.37
C LEU A 365 -32.34 -4.07 22.00
N TYR A 366 -33.19 -4.34 22.99
CA TYR A 366 -34.58 -4.72 22.73
C TYR A 366 -35.34 -3.59 22.00
N PHE A 367 -35.06 -2.34 22.35
CA PHE A 367 -35.72 -1.17 21.75
C PHE A 367 -35.13 -0.76 20.38
N LEU A 368 -33.80 -0.67 20.28
CA LEU A 368 -33.12 -0.24 19.04
C LEU A 368 -32.90 -1.39 18.04
N GLY A 369 -33.03 -2.65 18.49
CA GLY A 369 -32.79 -3.83 17.69
C GLY A 369 -31.41 -3.82 17.01
N TYR A 370 -31.40 -4.15 15.72
CA TYR A 370 -30.18 -4.21 14.92
C TYR A 370 -29.51 -2.84 14.71
N PHE A 371 -30.24 -1.73 14.90
CA PHE A 371 -29.69 -0.39 14.74
C PHE A 371 -28.61 -0.09 15.79
N TYR A 372 -28.75 -0.61 17.01
CA TYR A 372 -27.69 -0.52 18.02
C TYR A 372 -26.38 -1.12 17.52
N LEU A 373 -26.42 -2.31 16.89
CA LEU A 373 -25.21 -2.98 16.41
C LEU A 373 -24.51 -2.17 15.32
N ILE A 374 -25.27 -1.55 14.41
CA ILE A 374 -24.72 -0.67 13.37
C ILE A 374 -24.03 0.54 14.01
N LEU A 375 -24.66 1.18 15.01
CA LEU A 375 -24.08 2.33 15.72
C LEU A 375 -22.84 1.94 16.52
N ALA A 376 -22.88 0.84 17.27
CA ALA A 376 -21.79 0.37 18.10
C ALA A 376 -20.57 -0.01 17.24
N LEU A 377 -20.78 -0.79 16.17
CA LEU A 377 -19.71 -1.13 15.22
C LEU A 377 -19.19 0.13 14.53
N GLY A 378 -20.08 1.00 14.05
CA GLY A 378 -19.69 2.28 13.44
C GLY A 378 -18.80 3.11 14.36
N ALA A 379 -19.14 3.22 15.65
CA ALA A 379 -18.35 3.93 16.64
C ALA A 379 -16.97 3.27 16.87
N VAL A 380 -16.92 1.94 17.03
CA VAL A 380 -15.66 1.19 17.21
C VAL A 380 -14.72 1.39 16.02
N TYR A 381 -15.23 1.19 14.79
CA TYR A 381 -14.42 1.36 13.58
C TYR A 381 -14.01 2.81 13.37
N PHE A 382 -14.86 3.78 13.70
CA PHE A 382 -14.50 5.20 13.65
C PHE A 382 -13.41 5.55 14.66
N ILE A 383 -13.45 5.00 15.87
CA ILE A 383 -12.37 5.16 16.87
C ILE A 383 -11.07 4.50 16.37
N ALA A 384 -11.15 3.37 15.69
CA ALA A 384 -9.96 2.71 15.11
C ALA A 384 -9.23 3.63 14.11
N LYS A 385 -9.95 4.46 13.35
CA LYS A 385 -9.35 5.46 12.44
C LYS A 385 -8.44 6.46 13.15
N PHE A 386 -8.66 6.72 14.45
CA PHE A 386 -7.80 7.58 15.24
C PHE A 386 -6.41 6.97 15.47
N PHE A 387 -6.35 5.65 15.68
CA PHE A 387 -5.09 4.91 15.87
C PHE A 387 -4.29 4.86 14.57
N GLU A 388 -4.94 4.61 13.44
CA GLU A 388 -4.32 4.65 12.10
C GLU A 388 -3.72 6.02 11.79
N SER A 389 -4.47 7.09 12.05
CA SER A 389 -3.99 8.45 11.87
C SER A 389 -2.88 8.80 12.86
N LYS A 390 -2.94 8.30 14.09
CA LYS A 390 -1.85 8.45 15.07
C LYS A 390 -0.59 7.75 14.56
N ALA A 391 -0.70 6.55 13.99
CA ALA A 391 0.44 5.81 13.46
C ALA A 391 1.11 6.52 12.27
N ASP A 392 0.33 7.09 11.35
CA ASP A 392 0.85 7.95 10.28
C ASP A 392 1.66 9.13 10.84
N LEU A 393 1.12 9.77 11.88
CA LEU A 393 1.72 10.94 12.48
C LEU A 393 2.99 10.59 13.28
N GLU A 394 2.98 9.50 14.05
CA GLU A 394 4.16 9.05 14.78
C GLU A 394 5.28 8.59 13.83
N SER A 395 4.94 7.93 12.72
CA SER A 395 5.92 7.63 11.67
C SER A 395 6.53 8.91 11.11
N ALA A 396 5.71 9.90 10.75
CA ALA A 396 6.18 11.19 10.26
C ALA A 396 7.08 11.93 11.29
N ILE A 397 6.77 11.84 12.59
CA ILE A 397 7.57 12.44 13.67
C ILE A 397 8.90 11.72 13.87
N ARG A 398 8.90 10.39 13.91
CA ARG A 398 10.07 9.58 14.29
C ARG A 398 11.00 9.30 13.12
N ILE A 399 10.45 9.01 11.95
CA ILE A 399 11.22 8.77 10.73
C ILE A 399 11.63 10.11 10.09
N GLY A 400 10.76 11.12 10.12
CA GLY A 400 11.02 12.46 9.60
C GLY A 400 10.66 12.65 8.12
N GLU A 401 10.01 11.67 7.48
CA GLU A 401 9.70 11.71 6.05
C GLU A 401 8.18 11.59 5.74
N PRO A 402 7.35 12.59 6.11
CA PRO A 402 5.90 12.53 5.89
C PRO A 402 5.51 12.39 4.41
N GLN A 403 6.24 13.07 3.51
CA GLN A 403 5.98 13.00 2.08
C GLN A 403 6.29 11.61 1.50
N THR A 404 7.33 10.96 2.02
CA THR A 404 7.70 9.59 1.63
C THR A 404 6.59 8.61 2.02
N LEU A 405 6.03 8.72 3.23
CA LEU A 405 4.88 7.91 3.64
C LEU A 405 3.65 8.18 2.77
N ALA A 406 3.37 9.45 2.46
CA ALA A 406 2.26 9.82 1.58
C ALA A 406 2.40 9.20 0.18
N ASN A 407 3.63 9.19 -0.37
CA ASN A 407 3.94 8.55 -1.64
C ASN A 407 3.77 7.02 -1.58
N ALA A 408 4.24 6.38 -0.50
CA ALA A 408 4.06 4.94 -0.28
C ALA A 408 2.58 4.55 -0.25
N LEU A 409 1.77 5.28 0.54
CA LEU A 409 0.32 5.09 0.62
C LEU A 409 -0.36 5.28 -0.74
N ARG A 410 0.06 6.28 -1.52
CA ARG A 410 -0.45 6.52 -2.87
C ARG A 410 -0.13 5.36 -3.82
N LYS A 411 1.07 4.79 -3.74
CA LYS A 411 1.47 3.62 -4.55
C LYS A 411 0.64 2.39 -4.16
N ILE A 412 0.61 2.03 -2.87
CA ILE A 412 -0.11 0.83 -2.40
C ILE A 412 -1.61 0.92 -2.70
N GLY A 413 -2.21 2.07 -2.39
CA GLY A 413 -3.66 2.26 -2.42
C GLY A 413 -4.18 2.92 -3.69
N PHE A 414 -3.42 2.93 -4.79
CA PHE A 414 -3.79 3.64 -6.02
C PHE A 414 -5.22 3.37 -6.50
N ARG A 415 -5.63 2.09 -6.54
CA ARG A 415 -6.99 1.70 -6.94
C ARG A 415 -8.07 2.22 -5.98
N ARG A 416 -7.79 2.21 -4.67
CA ARG A 416 -8.70 2.73 -3.65
C ARG A 416 -8.86 4.24 -3.79
N LEU A 417 -7.76 4.96 -4.05
CA LEU A 417 -7.77 6.41 -4.28
C LEU A 417 -8.66 6.81 -5.46
N GLN A 418 -8.70 6.00 -6.53
CA GLN A 418 -9.58 6.24 -7.68
C GLN A 418 -11.06 6.09 -7.32
N LEU A 419 -11.42 5.16 -6.45
CA LEU A 419 -12.80 4.98 -5.97
C LEU A 419 -13.19 6.14 -5.05
N GLU A 420 -12.30 6.51 -4.12
CA GLU A 420 -12.49 7.61 -3.17
C GLU A 420 -12.63 8.99 -3.83
N ALA A 421 -12.17 9.15 -5.07
CA ALA A 421 -12.38 10.38 -5.84
C ALA A 421 -13.88 10.68 -6.08
N GLN A 422 -14.75 9.68 -5.97
CA GLN A 422 -16.20 9.84 -6.06
C GLN A 422 -16.78 10.17 -4.67
N ARG A 423 -17.50 11.28 -4.55
CA ARG A 423 -18.02 11.79 -3.26
C ARG A 423 -18.84 10.75 -2.47
N GLY A 424 -19.66 9.95 -3.15
CA GLY A 424 -20.45 8.89 -2.50
C GLY A 424 -19.58 7.83 -1.82
N TYR A 425 -18.50 7.41 -2.49
CA TYR A 425 -17.53 6.48 -1.92
C TYR A 425 -16.74 7.10 -0.77
N ALA A 426 -16.36 8.38 -0.87
CA ALA A 426 -15.66 9.06 0.23
C ALA A 426 -16.47 9.07 1.54
N VAL A 427 -17.78 9.31 1.49
CA VAL A 427 -18.67 9.21 2.66
C VAL A 427 -18.70 7.77 3.18
N GLN A 428 -18.88 6.80 2.29
CA GLN A 428 -18.94 5.38 2.65
C GLN A 428 -17.66 4.91 3.34
N GLU A 429 -16.49 5.37 2.91
CA GLU A 429 -15.20 5.01 3.51
C GLU A 429 -15.03 5.54 4.95
N TRP A 430 -15.68 6.67 5.27
CA TRP A 430 -15.71 7.20 6.63
C TRP A 430 -16.65 6.41 7.56
N ILE A 431 -17.83 6.02 7.09
CA ILE A 431 -18.84 5.31 7.92
C ILE A 431 -18.71 3.79 7.85
N GLY A 432 -17.93 3.29 6.89
CA GLY A 432 -17.73 1.88 6.64
C GLY A 432 -16.97 1.21 7.78
N TRP A 433 -17.14 -0.11 7.86
CA TRP A 433 -16.45 -0.97 8.83
C TRP A 433 -15.01 -1.29 8.39
N ASP A 434 -14.26 -0.24 8.04
CA ASP A 434 -12.82 -0.28 7.79
C ASP A 434 -12.14 0.57 8.87
N PRO A 435 -11.18 0.03 9.63
CA PRO A 435 -10.46 0.80 10.64
C PRO A 435 -9.60 1.91 10.02
N HIS A 436 -9.29 1.87 8.72
CA HIS A 436 -8.50 2.90 8.05
C HIS A 436 -9.35 4.11 7.70
N PRO A 437 -8.90 5.33 8.02
CA PRO A 437 -9.47 6.53 7.42
C PRO A 437 -9.31 6.49 5.90
N PRO A 438 -10.15 7.23 5.14
CA PRO A 438 -9.99 7.32 3.70
C PRO A 438 -8.57 7.70 3.29
N LEU A 439 -8.07 7.04 2.26
CA LEU A 439 -6.69 7.18 1.81
C LEU A 439 -6.37 8.62 1.36
N TYR A 440 -7.29 9.29 0.67
CA TYR A 440 -7.11 10.70 0.27
C TYR A 440 -6.88 11.61 1.48
N PHE A 441 -7.56 11.33 2.60
CA PHE A 441 -7.44 12.10 3.84
C PHE A 441 -6.08 11.86 4.49
N ARG A 442 -5.64 10.61 4.60
CA ARG A 442 -4.32 10.25 5.15
C ARG A 442 -3.19 10.92 4.36
N ILE A 443 -3.23 10.81 3.03
CA ILE A 443 -2.25 11.42 2.13
C ILE A 443 -2.25 12.95 2.31
N SER A 444 -3.41 13.60 2.17
CA SER A 444 -3.50 15.07 2.29
C SER A 444 -3.00 15.57 3.65
N ARG A 445 -3.29 14.84 4.72
CA ARG A 445 -2.82 15.15 6.06
C ARG A 445 -1.30 15.10 6.15
N LEU A 446 -0.67 14.05 5.64
CA LEU A 446 0.79 13.90 5.62
C LEU A 446 1.47 15.01 4.78
N GLU A 447 0.96 15.30 3.60
CA GLU A 447 1.51 16.35 2.71
C GLU A 447 1.39 17.75 3.30
N SER A 448 0.43 17.97 4.20
CA SER A 448 0.25 19.25 4.90
C SER A 448 1.18 19.45 6.10
N LEU A 449 1.94 18.42 6.51
CA LEU A 449 2.83 18.50 7.68
C LEU A 449 4.11 19.25 7.33
N LYS A 450 4.25 20.48 7.85
CA LYS A 450 5.48 21.28 7.70
C LYS A 450 6.53 20.99 8.78
N GLU A 451 6.09 20.74 10.02
CA GLU A 451 6.96 20.54 11.19
C GLU A 451 6.37 19.46 12.11
N PRO A 452 6.48 18.16 11.74
CA PRO A 452 5.87 17.08 12.50
C PRO A 452 6.41 17.00 13.93
N GLU A 453 7.70 17.27 14.15
CA GLU A 453 8.36 17.14 15.46
C GLU A 453 7.79 18.06 16.55
N LYS A 454 7.14 19.18 16.20
CA LYS A 454 6.53 20.09 17.17
C LYS A 454 5.24 19.53 17.81
N ILE A 455 4.76 18.38 17.34
CA ILE A 455 3.51 17.79 17.78
C ILE A 455 3.72 16.96 19.04
N ARG A 456 3.23 17.47 20.18
CA ARG A 456 3.39 16.82 21.49
C ARG A 456 2.40 15.69 21.75
N HIS A 457 1.19 15.76 21.19
CA HIS A 457 0.11 14.79 21.45
C HIS A 457 -0.44 14.21 20.14
N PRO A 458 0.20 13.17 19.58
CA PRO A 458 -0.19 12.57 18.30
C PRO A 458 -1.63 12.07 18.29
N LEU A 459 -2.07 11.38 19.34
CA LEU A 459 -3.42 10.83 19.43
C LEU A 459 -4.50 11.92 19.45
N ILE A 460 -4.34 12.95 20.30
CA ILE A 460 -5.31 14.06 20.41
C ILE A 460 -5.43 14.79 19.07
N ARG A 461 -4.29 15.06 18.42
CA ARG A 461 -4.28 15.67 17.10
C ARG A 461 -4.99 14.79 16.07
N SER A 462 -4.72 13.49 16.06
CA SER A 462 -5.40 12.53 15.18
C SER A 462 -6.91 12.47 15.40
N ILE A 463 -7.39 12.49 16.64
CA ILE A 463 -8.82 12.56 16.95
C ILE A 463 -9.44 13.81 16.32
N LYS A 464 -8.84 14.99 16.59
CA LYS A 464 -9.32 16.26 16.05
C LYS A 464 -9.34 16.26 14.51
N ASP A 465 -8.26 15.81 13.89
CA ASP A 465 -8.12 15.80 12.44
C ASP A 465 -9.14 14.85 11.78
N ASN A 466 -9.40 13.67 12.35
CA ASN A 466 -10.41 12.74 11.83
C ASN A 466 -11.82 13.29 11.95
N ILE A 467 -12.18 13.88 13.10
CA ILE A 467 -13.50 14.49 13.30
C ILE A 467 -13.71 15.62 12.30
N LEU A 468 -12.74 16.51 12.13
CA LEU A 468 -12.81 17.60 11.14
C LEU A 468 -12.86 17.07 9.70
N GLY A 469 -12.09 16.03 9.38
CA GLY A 469 -12.09 15.39 8.07
C GLY A 469 -13.44 14.77 7.72
N PHE A 470 -14.08 14.13 8.69
CA PHE A 470 -15.42 13.55 8.55
C PHE A 470 -16.49 14.62 8.37
N LEU A 471 -16.50 15.66 9.21
CA LEU A 471 -17.46 16.76 9.12
C LEU A 471 -17.39 17.47 7.76
N LYS A 472 -16.18 17.72 7.24
CA LYS A 472 -15.97 18.35 5.93
C LYS A 472 -16.61 17.58 4.76
N ILE A 473 -16.80 16.26 4.88
CA ILE A 473 -17.40 15.44 3.84
C ILE A 473 -18.92 15.46 3.90
N ILE A 474 -19.49 15.54 5.11
CA ILE A 474 -20.94 15.46 5.35
C ILE A 474 -21.64 16.80 5.15
N GLY A 475 -20.98 17.94 5.38
CA GLY A 475 -21.56 19.27 5.18
C GLY A 475 -20.79 20.34 5.90
#